data_AF-A0A447MZA2-F1
#
_entry.id   AF-A0A447MZA2-F1
#
_cell.length_a   1.000
_cell.length_b   1.000
_cell.length_c   1.000
_cell.angle_alpha   90.00
_cell.angle_beta   90.00
_cell.angle_gamma   90.00
#
_symmetry.space_group_name_H-M   'P 1'
#
loop_
_entity.id
_entity.type
_entity.pdbx_description
1 polymer ?
#
loop_
_entity_poly.entity_id
_entity_poly.type
_entity_poly.pdbx_seq_one_letter_code
_entity_poly.pdbx_strand_id
1 'polypeptide(L)'
;MNLFARRWNKLKNRHNQQVVLFHKLEHLRDRLIVEGDDAVAEVLTLWPHADRQQLRSLIRNAKKEKEGNKPPKSARQIFQYLRELAENEG
;
A
#
# COMPACT_ATOMS: atom_id res chain seq x y z
N MET A 1 19.39 18.43 28.81
CA MET A 1 18.84 17.53 27.77
C MET A 1 19.02 18.19 26.41
N ASN A 2 19.88 17.64 25.55
CA ASN A 2 20.42 18.33 24.36
C ASN A 2 19.42 18.43 23.21
N LEU A 3 19.30 19.60 22.57
CA LEU A 3 18.39 19.89 21.45
C LEU A 3 18.63 18.95 20.25
N PHE A 4 19.90 18.58 20.03
CA PHE A 4 20.29 17.60 19.01
C PHE A 4 19.66 16.23 19.24
N ALA A 5 19.74 15.67 20.46
CA ALA A 5 19.19 14.34 20.75
C ALA A 5 17.68 14.25 20.50
N ARG A 6 16.93 15.34 20.78
CA ARG A 6 15.48 15.41 20.49
C ARG A 6 15.19 15.42 18.98
N ARG A 7 15.97 16.18 18.19
CA ARG A 7 15.82 16.24 16.73
C ARG A 7 16.16 14.90 16.06
N TRP A 8 17.23 14.24 16.50
CA TRP A 8 17.63 12.91 16.02
C TRP A 8 16.55 11.85 16.30
N ASN A 9 16.03 11.80 17.53
CA ASN A 9 14.94 10.88 17.87
C ASN A 9 13.67 11.13 17.04
N LYS A 10 13.33 12.40 16.79
CA LYS A 10 12.17 12.75 15.94
C LYS A 10 12.35 12.28 14.49
N LEU A 11 13.55 12.45 13.92
CA LEU A 11 13.87 11.99 12.56
C LEU A 11 13.84 10.46 12.47
N LYS A 12 14.45 9.76 13.42
CA LYS A 12 14.44 8.29 13.48
C LYS A 12 13.02 7.75 13.64
N ASN A 13 12.19 8.38 14.48
CA ASN A 13 10.80 7.99 14.65
C ASN A 13 10.00 8.15 13.33
N ARG A 14 10.16 9.29 12.65
CA ARG A 14 9.53 9.55 11.34
C ARG A 14 9.97 8.56 10.26
N HIS A 15 11.26 8.20 10.24
CA HIS A 15 11.78 7.22 9.30
C HIS A 15 11.21 5.82 9.59
N ASN A 16 11.23 5.40 10.85
CA ASN A 16 10.64 4.13 11.27
C ASN A 16 9.14 4.05 10.93
N GLN A 17 8.39 5.14 11.12
CA GLN A 17 6.98 5.22 10.74
C GLN A 17 6.77 5.01 9.23
N GLN A 18 7.61 5.63 8.38
CA GLN A 18 7.55 5.43 6.93
C GLN A 18 7.88 4.00 6.52
N VAL A 19 8.88 3.38 7.15
CA VAL A 19 9.25 1.98 6.89
C VAL A 19 8.10 1.03 7.28
N VAL A 20 7.49 1.25 8.44
CA VAL A 20 6.34 0.46 8.90
C VAL A 20 5.14 0.63 7.96
N LEU A 21 4.84 1.86 7.53
CA LEU A 21 3.77 2.11 6.57
C LEU A 21 4.05 1.41 5.24
N PHE A 22 5.28 1.52 4.72
CA PHE A 22 5.70 0.85 3.49
C PHE A 22 5.39 -0.65 3.53
N HIS A 23 5.84 -1.35 4.58
CA HIS A 23 5.59 -2.79 4.72
C HIS A 23 4.11 -3.14 4.90
N LYS A 24 3.31 -2.29 5.57
CA LYS A 24 1.85 -2.48 5.65
C LYS A 24 1.22 -2.42 4.26
N LEU A 25 1.61 -1.45 3.42
CA LEU A 25 1.10 -1.32 2.06
C LEU A 25 1.56 -2.47 1.16
N GLU A 26 2.79 -2.96 1.33
CA GLU A 26 3.25 -4.17 0.63
C GLU A 26 2.42 -5.40 0.99
N HIS A 27 2.17 -5.62 2.28
CA HIS A 27 1.36 -6.73 2.75
C HIS A 27 -0.08 -6.64 2.22
N LEU A 28 -0.68 -5.45 2.23
CA LEU A 28 -2.02 -5.22 1.71
C LEU A 28 -2.09 -5.44 0.19
N ARG A 29 -1.09 -5.00 -0.58
CA ARG A 29 -0.96 -5.32 -2.01
C ARG A 29 -0.99 -6.84 -2.24
N ASP A 30 -0.17 -7.59 -1.48
CA ASP A 30 -0.06 -9.03 -1.68
C ASP A 30 -1.38 -9.74 -1.34
N ARG A 31 -2.06 -9.31 -0.27
CA ARG A 31 -3.40 -9.80 0.09
C ARG A 31 -4.44 -9.47 -0.98
N LEU A 32 -4.46 -8.25 -1.52
CA LEU A 32 -5.37 -7.88 -2.62
C LEU A 32 -5.19 -8.78 -3.85
N ILE A 33 -3.95 -9.13 -4.18
CA ILE A 33 -3.65 -10.03 -5.30
C ILE A 33 -4.08 -11.47 -5.01
N VAL A 34 -4.04 -11.93 -3.75
CA VAL A 34 -4.45 -13.30 -3.39
C VAL A 34 -5.97 -13.38 -3.18
N GLU A 35 -6.48 -12.62 -2.23
CA GLU A 35 -7.85 -12.67 -1.71
C GLU A 35 -8.85 -11.93 -2.62
N GLY A 36 -8.42 -10.95 -3.40
CA GLY A 36 -9.30 -10.21 -4.31
C GLY A 36 -10.35 -9.38 -3.58
N ASP A 37 -11.63 -9.67 -3.82
CA ASP A 37 -12.74 -8.81 -3.39
C ASP A 37 -12.88 -8.69 -1.87
N ASP A 38 -12.49 -9.73 -1.12
CA ASP A 38 -12.52 -9.70 0.34
C ASP A 38 -11.54 -8.66 0.89
N ALA A 39 -10.31 -8.61 0.36
CA ALA A 39 -9.32 -7.60 0.73
C ALA A 39 -9.70 -6.19 0.22
N VAL A 40 -10.48 -6.08 -0.87
CA VAL A 40 -10.99 -4.78 -1.35
C VAL A 40 -11.95 -4.15 -0.35
N ALA A 41 -12.75 -4.96 0.37
CA ALA A 41 -13.64 -4.43 1.41
C ALA A 41 -12.85 -3.78 2.56
N GLU A 42 -11.72 -4.36 2.94
CA GLU A 42 -10.82 -3.79 3.95
C GLU A 42 -10.22 -2.46 3.49
N VAL A 43 -9.74 -2.37 2.24
CA VAL A 43 -9.24 -1.12 1.65
C VAL A 43 -10.29 -0.02 1.71
N LEU A 44 -11.54 -0.33 1.39
CA LEU A 44 -12.63 0.65 1.40
C LEU A 44 -13.13 1.00 2.80
N THR A 45 -12.83 0.16 3.78
CA THR A 45 -13.06 0.48 5.20
C THR A 45 -12.03 1.50 5.69
N LEU A 46 -10.77 1.33 5.27
CA LEU A 46 -9.68 2.25 5.59
C LEU A 46 -9.80 3.56 4.81
N TRP A 47 -10.13 3.48 3.52
CA TRP A 47 -10.23 4.61 2.60
C TRP A 47 -11.57 4.57 1.83
N PRO A 48 -12.65 5.14 2.40
CA PRO A 48 -13.98 5.08 1.79
C PRO A 48 -14.09 5.74 0.40
N HIS A 49 -13.16 6.62 0.07
CA HIS A 49 -13.08 7.33 -1.21
C HIS A 49 -12.28 6.56 -2.28
N ALA A 50 -11.70 5.40 -1.95
CA ALA A 50 -10.96 4.61 -2.92
C ALA A 50 -11.87 4.09 -4.04
N ASP A 51 -11.34 4.07 -5.26
CA ASP A 51 -12.02 3.56 -6.44
C ASP A 51 -11.95 2.03 -6.45
N ARG A 52 -13.07 1.43 -6.03
CA ARG A 52 -13.28 -0.03 -6.04
C ARG A 52 -13.03 -0.66 -7.40
N GLN A 53 -13.45 0.00 -8.49
CA GLN A 53 -13.37 -0.58 -9.84
C GLN A 53 -11.94 -0.53 -10.38
N GLN A 54 -11.22 0.57 -10.14
CA GLN A 54 -9.79 0.67 -10.43
C GLN A 54 -9.02 -0.45 -9.71
N LEU A 55 -9.26 -0.63 -8.41
CA LEU A 55 -8.57 -1.63 -7.62
C LEU A 55 -8.84 -3.07 -8.11
N ARG A 56 -10.11 -3.41 -8.38
CA ARG A 56 -10.47 -4.71 -8.96
C ARG A 56 -9.83 -4.94 -10.33
N SER A 57 -9.72 -3.90 -11.16
CA SER A 57 -9.06 -3.99 -12.47
C SER A 57 -7.57 -4.32 -12.31
N LEU A 58 -6.88 -3.59 -11.43
CA LEU A 58 -5.45 -3.81 -11.14
C LEU A 58 -5.20 -5.21 -10.55
N ILE A 59 -6.05 -5.68 -9.64
CA ILE A 59 -5.96 -7.03 -9.06
C ILE A 59 -6.06 -8.11 -10.14
N ARG A 60 -7.06 -8.02 -11.02
CA ARG A 60 -7.22 -8.99 -12.12
C ARG A 60 -6.01 -9.00 -13.05
N ASN A 61 -5.46 -7.83 -13.37
CA ASN A 61 -4.28 -7.73 -14.21
C ASN A 61 -3.04 -8.32 -13.52
N ALA A 62 -2.85 -8.07 -12.21
CA ALA A 62 -1.76 -8.63 -11.43
C ALA A 62 -1.83 -10.17 -11.35
N LYS A 63 -3.04 -10.74 -11.18
CA LYS A 63 -3.26 -12.20 -11.24
C LYS A 63 -2.85 -12.77 -12.60
N LYS A 64 -3.32 -12.17 -13.71
CA LYS A 64 -2.96 -12.58 -15.07
C LYS A 64 -1.45 -12.45 -15.37
N GLU A 65 -0.81 -11.39 -14.88
CA GLU A 65 0.63 -11.20 -15.00
C GLU A 65 1.39 -12.31 -14.29
N LYS A 66 0.99 -12.64 -13.05
CA LYS A 66 1.59 -13.72 -12.25
C LYS A 66 1.42 -15.08 -12.90
N GLU A 67 0.21 -15.43 -13.33
CA GLU A 67 -0.09 -16.69 -14.02
C GLU A 67 0.70 -16.84 -15.33
N GLY A 68 0.89 -15.74 -16.06
CA GLY A 68 1.63 -15.71 -17.30
C GLY A 68 3.15 -15.51 -17.17
N ASN A 69 3.71 -15.54 -15.94
CA ASN A 69 5.12 -15.22 -15.67
C ASN A 69 5.59 -13.88 -16.29
N LYS A 70 4.69 -12.90 -16.34
CA LYS A 70 4.97 -11.57 -16.88
C LYS A 70 5.53 -10.66 -15.79
N PRO A 71 6.25 -9.58 -16.16
CA PRO A 71 6.69 -8.58 -15.21
C PRO A 71 5.51 -8.02 -14.37
N PRO A 72 5.66 -7.84 -13.04
CA PRO A 72 4.55 -7.53 -12.13
C PRO A 72 4.22 -6.03 -12.14
N LYS A 73 3.83 -5.50 -13.30
CA LYS A 73 3.48 -4.08 -13.47
C LYS A 73 2.28 -3.70 -12.63
N SER A 74 1.22 -4.49 -12.68
CA SER A 74 -0.02 -4.19 -11.98
C SER A 74 0.14 -4.28 -10.46
N ALA A 75 1.00 -5.18 -9.95
CA ALA A 75 1.34 -5.21 -8.52
C ALA A 75 2.05 -3.91 -8.06
N ARG A 76 2.97 -3.37 -8.88
CA ARG A 76 3.60 -2.06 -8.61
C ARG A 76 2.58 -0.93 -8.62
N GLN A 77 1.62 -0.95 -9.54
CA GLN A 77 0.54 0.04 -9.61
C GLN A 77 -0.41 -0.03 -8.41
N ILE A 78 -0.73 -1.24 -7.91
CA ILE A 78 -1.49 -1.40 -6.66
C ILE A 78 -0.74 -0.73 -5.51
N PHE A 79 0.56 -0.99 -5.36
CA PHE A 79 1.36 -0.36 -4.30
C PHE A 79 1.35 1.17 -4.39
N GLN A 80 1.54 1.73 -5.58
CA GLN A 80 1.49 3.18 -5.81
C GLN A 80 0.13 3.76 -5.43
N TYR A 81 -0.95 3.11 -5.85
CA TYR A 81 -2.30 3.54 -5.52
C TYR A 81 -2.58 3.52 -4.01
N LEU A 82 -2.19 2.44 -3.32
CA LEU A 82 -2.33 2.36 -1.85
C LEU A 82 -1.50 3.42 -1.14
N ARG A 83 -0.33 3.76 -1.65
CA ARG A 83 0.51 4.83 -1.11
C ARG A 83 -0.15 6.19 -1.29
N GLU A 84 -0.71 6.47 -2.47
CA GLU A 84 -1.45 7.71 -2.74
C GLU A 84 -2.65 7.86 -1.79
N LEU A 85 -3.41 6.79 -1.55
CA LEU A 85 -4.50 6.81 -0.55
C LEU A 85 -3.98 7.13 0.86
N ALA A 86 -2.90 6.47 1.28
CA ALA A 86 -2.31 6.69 2.60
C ALA A 86 -1.71 8.09 2.78
N GLU A 87 -1.17 8.69 1.72
CA GLU A 87 -0.63 10.05 1.72
C GLU A 87 -1.73 11.11 1.72
N ASN A 88 -2.89 10.83 1.10
CA ASN A 88 -4.02 11.77 1.03
C ASN A 88 -4.89 11.80 2.30
N GLU A 89 -4.72 10.84 3.23
CA GLU A 89 -5.42 10.84 4.53
C GLU A 89 -4.63 11.46 5.70
N GLY A 90 -3.35 11.81 5.49
CA GLY A 90 -2.50 12.45 6.50
C GLY A 90 -2.61 13.97 6.53
#